data_AF-A0A2V8JE17-F1
#
_entry.id   AF-A0A2V8JE17-F1
#
_cell.length_a   1.000
_cell.length_b   1.000
_cell.length_c   1.000
_cell.angle_alpha   90.00
_cell.angle_beta   90.00
_cell.angle_gamma   90.00
#
_symmetry.space_group_name_H-M   'P 1'
#
loop_
_entity.id
_entity.type
_entity.pdbx_description
1 polymer ?
#
loop_
_entity_poly.entity_id
_entity_poly.type
_entity_poly.pdbx_seq_one_letter_code
_entity_poly.pdbx_strand_id
1 'polypeptide(L)' 'NVIFEFGFFTGKLGRNRVCCLLKGKITKPSDIDGLVYKDVSGGIESIGYAIIRELKAAAYDIKI' A
#
# COMPACT_ATOMS: atom_id res chain seq x y z
N ASN A 1 15.79 0.11 5.71
CA ASN A 1 15.08 1.38 6.00
C ASN A 1 13.95 1.45 4.99
N VAL A 2 12.72 1.61 5.47
CA VAL A 2 11.48 1.46 4.69
C VAL A 2 11.45 2.39 3.48
N ILE A 3 12.04 3.59 3.56
CA ILE A 3 12.07 4.54 2.43
C ILE A 3 12.86 3.99 1.23
N PHE A 4 13.96 3.27 1.46
CA PHE A 4 14.79 2.70 0.39
C PHE A 4 14.10 1.51 -0.27
N GLU A 5 13.47 0.65 0.50
CA GLU A 5 12.68 -0.47 -0.03
C GLU A 5 11.50 0.03 -0.85
N PHE A 6 10.78 1.02 -0.33
CA PHE A 6 9.69 1.68 -1.06
C PHE A 6 10.19 2.31 -2.37
N GLY A 7 11.31 3.03 -2.34
CA GLY A 7 11.94 3.60 -3.53
C GLY A 7 12.35 2.54 -4.55
N PHE A 8 12.95 1.44 -4.10
CA PHE A 8 13.34 0.30 -4.94
C PHE A 8 12.14 -0.33 -5.63
N PHE A 9 11.06 -0.64 -4.90
CA PHE A 9 9.86 -1.21 -5.48
C PHE A 9 9.16 -0.21 -6.43
N THR A 10 9.11 1.07 -6.06
CA THR A 10 8.53 2.10 -6.91
C THR A 10 9.29 2.24 -8.23
N GLY A 11 10.63 2.17 -8.21
CA GLY A 11 11.45 2.21 -9.41
C GLY A 11 11.35 0.94 -10.26
N LYS A 12 11.27 -0.24 -9.62
CA LYS A 12 11.25 -1.53 -10.32
C LYS A 12 9.86 -1.91 -10.87
N LEU A 13 8.81 -1.63 -10.12
CA LEU A 13 7.43 -2.05 -10.44
C LEU A 13 6.58 -0.89 -10.97
N GLY A 14 6.99 0.37 -10.74
CA GLY A 14 6.20 1.55 -11.04
C GLY A 14 5.34 1.97 -9.84
N ARG A 15 5.15 3.29 -9.69
CA ARG A 15 4.43 3.89 -8.55
C ARG A 15 2.98 3.41 -8.41
N ASN A 16 2.32 3.11 -9.52
CA ASN A 16 0.94 2.61 -9.55
C ASN A 16 0.80 1.14 -9.10
N ARG A 17 1.91 0.43 -8.88
CA ARG A 17 1.93 -0.98 -8.47
C ARG A 17 2.47 -1.19 -7.06
N VAL A 18 2.64 -0.11 -6.30
CA VAL A 18 3.15 -0.14 -4.93
C VAL A 18 2.21 0.67 -4.04
N CYS A 19 1.80 0.11 -2.91
CA CYS A 19 1.01 0.81 -1.90
C CYS A 19 1.55 0.55 -0.49
N CYS A 20 1.36 1.50 0.42
CA CYS A 20 1.75 1.36 1.82
C CYS A 20 0.52 1.04 2.66
N LEU A 21 0.55 -0.11 3.36
CA LEU A 21 -0.48 -0.49 4.32
C LEU A 21 -0.02 -0.13 5.73
N LEU A 22 -0.90 0.47 6.52
CA LEU A 22 -0.63 0.86 7.90
C LEU A 22 -1.67 0.23 8.81
N LYS A 23 -1.23 -0.53 9.82
CA LYS A 23 -2.12 -1.09 10.83
C LYS A 23 -2.06 -0.23 12.09
N GLY A 24 -3.15 0.46 12.39
CA GLY A 24 -3.28 1.28 13.59
C GLY A 24 -2.65 2.66 13.45
N LYS A 25 -2.82 3.45 14.52
CA LYS A 25 -2.09 4.70 14.73
C LYS A 25 -0.74 4.37 15.36
N ILE A 26 0.20 3.89 14.54
CA ILE A 26 1.60 3.75 14.95
C ILE A 26 2.36 5.04 14.70
N THR A 27 3.37 5.32 15.53
CA THR A 27 4.29 6.44 15.31
C THR A 27 5.08 6.19 14.03
N LYS A 28 4.82 7.00 13.00
CA LYS A 28 5.55 6.92 11.74
C LYS A 28 6.94 7.55 11.91
N PRO A 29 8.00 6.90 11.41
CA PRO A 29 9.29 7.56 11.23
C PRO A 29 9.14 8.81 10.35
N SER A 30 9.89 9.87 10.67
CA SER A 30 9.89 11.14 9.92
C SER A 30 10.08 10.96 8.41
N ASP A 31 10.92 9.99 8.04
CA ASP A 31 11.35 9.78 6.65
C ASP A 31 10.26 9.21 5.75
N ILE A 32 9.19 8.66 6.32
CA ILE A 32 8.09 8.04 5.56
C ILE A 32 6.75 8.73 5.81
N ASP A 33 6.70 9.78 6.63
CA ASP A 33 5.46 10.42 7.07
C ASP A 33 4.63 11.02 5.93
N GLY A 34 5.30 11.45 4.85
CA GLY A 34 4.68 12.02 3.64
C GLY A 34 4.12 11.01 2.63
N LEU A 35 4.16 9.70 2.91
CA LEU A 35 3.58 8.68 2.05
C LEU A 35 2.06 8.58 2.25
N VAL A 36 1.36 8.14 1.20
CA VAL A 36 -0.07 7.82 1.30
C VAL A 36 -0.22 6.41 1.85
N TYR A 37 -0.89 6.31 3.00
CA TYR A 37 -1.12 5.05 3.69
C TYR A 37 -2.57 4.62 3.59
N LYS A 38 -2.74 3.31 3.52
CA LYS A 38 -4.01 2.62 3.61
C LYS A 38 -4.18 2.02 4.99
N ASP A 39 -5.18 2.48 5.72
CA ASP A 39 -5.45 2.01 7.07
C ASP A 39 -6.07 0.60 7.05
N VAL A 40 -5.37 -0.38 7.61
CA VAL A 40 -5.80 -1.78 7.76
C VAL A 40 -6.15 -2.15 9.20
N SER A 41 -6.35 -1.16 10.08
CA SER A 41 -6.72 -1.35 11.49
C SER A 41 -8.00 -2.17 11.66
N GLY A 42 -8.98 -1.97 10.79
CA GLY A 42 -10.26 -2.67 10.80
C GLY A 42 -10.22 -4.11 10.30
N GLY A 43 -9.03 -4.65 10.04
CA GLY A 43 -8.84 -6.00 9.50
C GLY A 43 -8.80 -6.03 7.97
N ILE A 44 -8.29 -7.13 7.42
CA ILE A 44 -8.10 -7.32 5.97
C ILE A 44 -9.44 -7.26 5.23
N GLU A 45 -10.52 -7.73 5.83
CA GLU A 45 -11.88 -7.71 5.26
C GLU A 45 -12.35 -6.27 4.97
N SER A 46 -12.08 -5.34 5.89
CA SER A 46 -12.50 -3.94 5.77
C SER A 46 -11.86 -3.22 4.57
N ILE A 47 -10.63 -3.59 4.21
CA ILE A 47 -9.89 -2.96 3.12
C ILE A 47 -9.84 -3.81 1.85
N GLY A 48 -10.16 -5.10 1.95
CA GLY A 48 -10.00 -6.08 0.87
C GLY A 48 -10.69 -5.63 -0.42
N TYR A 49 -11.91 -5.11 -0.34
CA TYR A 49 -12.64 -4.61 -1.51
C TYR A 49 -11.94 -3.41 -2.18
N ALA A 50 -11.39 -2.48 -1.38
CA ALA A 50 -10.65 -1.33 -1.90
C ALA A 50 -9.33 -1.74 -2.57
N ILE A 51 -8.63 -2.74 -2.02
CA ILE A 51 -7.42 -3.32 -2.63
C ILE A 51 -7.78 -4.03 -3.93
N ILE A 52 -8.82 -4.85 -3.95
CA ILE A 52 -9.29 -5.56 -5.15
C ILE A 52 -9.60 -4.56 -6.27
N ARG A 53 -10.28 -3.45 -5.95
CA ARG A 53 -10.59 -2.40 -6.93
C ARG A 53 -9.33 -1.77 -7.53
N GLU A 54 -8.33 -1.47 -6.71
CA GLU A 54 -7.07 -0.91 -7.18
C GLU A 54 -6.23 -1.90 -7.99
N LEU A 55 -6.17 -3.15 -7.57
CA LEU A 55 -5.51 -4.20 -8.33
C LEU A 55 -6.18 -4.40 -9.70
N LYS A 56 -7.52 -4.36 -9.78
CA LYS A 56 -8.24 -4.35 -11.07
C LYS A 56 -7.88 -3.13 -11.90
N ALA A 57 -7.80 -1.94 -11.30
CA ALA A 57 -7.39 -0.71 -11.98
C ALA A 57 -5.92 -0.76 -12.48
N ALA A 58 -5.07 -1.52 -11.80
CA ALA A 58 -3.70 -1.80 -12.20
C ALA A 58 -3.58 -2.97 -13.23
N ALA A 59 -4.72 -3.43 -13.76
CA ALA A 59 -4.84 -4.50 -14.76
C ALA A 59 -4.42 -5.90 -14.29
N TYR A 60 -4.57 -6.19 -12.99
CA TYR A 60 -4.41 -7.55 -12.48
C TYR A 60 -5.70 -8.38 -12.67
N ASP A 61 -5.54 -9.63 -13.11
CA ASP A 61 -6.64 -10.61 -13.13
C ASP A 61 -6.86 -11.15 -11.72
N ILE A 62 -7.98 -10.78 -11.10
CA ILE A 62 -8.34 -11.19 -9.74
C ILE A 62 -9.51 -12.14 -9.83
N LYS A 63 -9.25 -13.39 -9.46
CA LYS A 63 -10.26 -14.42 -9.25
C LYS A 63 -10.67 -14.39 -7.78
N ILE A 64 -11.94 -14.15 -7.54
CA ILE A 64 -12.56 -14.09 -6.20
C ILE A 64 -13.30 -15.40 -5.99
#